data_AF-A0A366MF87-F1
#
_entry.id   AF-A0A366MF87-F1
#
_cell.length_a   1.000
_cell.length_b   1.000
_cell.length_c   1.000
_cell.angle_alpha   90.00
_cell.angle_beta   90.00
_cell.angle_gamma   90.00
#
_symmetry.space_group_name_H-M   'P 1'
#
loop_
_entity.id
_entity.type
_entity.pdbx_description
1 polymer ?
#
loop_
_entity_poly.entity_id
_entity_poly.type
_entity_poly.pdbx_seq_one_letter_code
_entity_poly.pdbx_strand_id
1 'polypeptide(L)'
;MSYSIDLTWISLQSYQEILKKQNLLPSRRILLDDPEAHFQRMADAGIGDLSALKKAVSSPEKLAKFAAQTHISKEYLTILKRELGSLEQKSVKISDFPGLSGQTVQILSEHGIRTSKDVYTAFQNEVTEKSLLEISGISRNELEEVGCLSDLVRINGVGAAAARAMFEAGYKNITDIASADAGKLLGQLSAVNADGRYYHAKLGKKDMQFVIDFAVLLRDLEKNDPPNLNKKKLKK
;
A
#
# COMPACT_ATOMS: atom_id res chain seq x y z
N MET A 1 -3.11 13.38 2.05
CA MET A 1 -2.74 11.97 2.36
C MET A 1 -1.44 11.63 1.66
N SER A 2 -0.63 10.78 2.26
CA SER A 2 0.60 10.27 1.65
C SER A 2 0.30 9.07 0.76
N TYR A 3 1.04 8.94 -0.34
CA TYR A 3 0.90 7.81 -1.28
C TYR A 3 1.06 6.44 -0.61
N SER A 4 2.08 6.33 0.27
CA SER A 4 2.30 5.19 1.15
C SER A 4 1.75 5.47 2.55
N ILE A 5 1.48 4.41 3.31
CA ILE A 5 1.11 4.50 4.74
C ILE A 5 2.19 5.28 5.50
N ASP A 6 1.79 6.29 6.27
CA ASP A 6 2.69 6.95 7.22
C ASP A 6 2.81 6.11 8.49
N LEU A 7 3.96 5.48 8.67
CA LEU A 7 4.23 4.61 9.81
C LEU A 7 4.26 5.35 11.16
N THR A 8 4.35 6.68 11.16
CA THR A 8 4.28 7.47 12.41
C THR A 8 2.88 7.53 12.99
N TRP A 9 1.84 7.25 12.19
CA TRP A 9 0.44 7.29 12.65
C TRP A 9 -0.03 5.96 13.23
N ILE A 10 0.73 4.89 13.02
CA ILE A 10 0.38 3.57 13.52
C ILE A 10 1.13 3.35 14.83
N SER A 11 0.38 3.46 15.93
CA SER A 11 0.92 3.10 17.25
C SER A 11 1.31 1.62 17.28
N LEU A 12 2.30 1.29 18.10
CA LEU A 12 2.75 -0.08 18.27
C LEU A 12 1.59 -1.02 18.69
N GLN A 13 0.72 -0.55 19.60
CA GLN A 13 -0.45 -1.28 20.07
C GLN A 13 -1.50 -1.49 18.98
N SER A 14 -1.82 -0.44 18.21
CA SER A 14 -2.76 -0.55 17.08
C SER A 14 -2.28 -1.58 16.06
N TYR A 15 -0.97 -1.61 15.79
CA TYR A 15 -0.41 -2.57 14.87
C TYR A 15 -0.45 -4.01 15.39
N GLN A 16 -0.25 -4.22 16.69
CA GLN A 16 -0.42 -5.55 17.30
C GLN A 16 -1.82 -6.12 17.03
N GLU A 17 -2.85 -5.29 17.23
CA GLU A 17 -4.24 -5.70 17.00
C GLU A 17 -4.54 -5.97 15.52
N ILE A 18 -3.93 -5.19 14.62
CA ILE A 18 -3.99 -5.44 13.18
C ILE A 18 -3.33 -6.80 12.87
N LEU A 19 -2.12 -7.02 13.36
CA LEU A 19 -1.31 -8.22 13.09
C LEU A 19 -2.04 -9.51 13.50
N LYS A 20 -2.71 -9.50 14.66
CA LYS A 20 -3.49 -10.64 15.17
C LYS A 20 -4.71 -11.00 14.31
N LYS A 21 -5.25 -10.03 13.57
CA LYS A 21 -6.42 -10.21 12.71
C LYS A 21 -6.05 -10.55 11.27
N GLN A 22 -4.79 -10.31 10.88
CA GLN A 22 -4.33 -10.54 9.51
C GLN A 22 -4.14 -12.03 9.21
N ASN A 23 -4.51 -12.42 8.00
CA ASN A 23 -4.17 -13.73 7.46
C ASN A 23 -2.73 -13.73 6.93
N LEU A 24 -1.77 -13.90 7.84
CA LEU A 24 -0.35 -13.86 7.49
C LEU A 24 0.07 -15.01 6.57
N LEU A 25 0.95 -14.69 5.62
CA LEU A 25 1.63 -15.68 4.80
C LEU A 25 2.36 -16.72 5.68
N PRO A 26 2.51 -17.98 5.25
CA PRO A 26 3.12 -19.03 6.06
C PRO A 26 4.49 -18.65 6.64
N SER A 27 5.33 -17.98 5.85
CA SER A 27 6.66 -17.52 6.27
C SER A 27 6.66 -16.33 7.23
N ARG A 28 5.50 -15.79 7.59
CA ARG A 28 5.33 -14.66 8.51
C ARG A 28 4.59 -15.04 9.79
N ARG A 29 4.13 -16.30 9.92
CA ARG A 29 3.34 -16.76 11.07
C ARG A 29 4.07 -16.75 12.41
N ILE A 30 5.41 -16.74 12.41
CA ILE A 30 6.19 -16.53 13.64
C ILE A 30 5.82 -15.21 14.35
N LEU A 31 5.26 -14.24 13.61
CA LEU A 31 4.77 -12.98 14.19
C LEU A 31 3.50 -13.12 15.05
N LEU A 32 2.88 -14.30 15.03
CA LEU A 32 1.75 -14.66 15.91
C LEU A 32 2.19 -15.47 17.13
N ASP A 33 3.50 -15.74 17.27
CA ASP A 33 4.06 -16.36 18.46
C ASP A 33 4.25 -15.29 19.54
N ASP A 34 3.41 -15.35 20.58
CA ASP A 34 3.38 -14.43 21.73
C ASP A 34 3.51 -12.93 21.37
N PRO A 35 2.62 -12.40 20.48
CA PRO A 35 2.72 -11.02 20.02
C PRO A 35 2.55 -10.03 21.18
N GLU A 36 1.77 -10.36 22.21
CA GLU A 36 1.61 -9.56 23.43
C GLU A 36 2.93 -9.32 24.13
N ALA A 37 3.66 -10.38 24.49
CA ALA A 37 4.92 -10.22 25.21
C ALA A 37 5.96 -9.51 24.34
N HIS A 38 6.03 -9.83 23.05
CA HIS A 38 6.97 -9.20 22.14
C HIS A 38 6.70 -7.70 21.97
N PHE A 39 5.45 -7.30 21.73
CA PHE A 39 5.11 -5.89 21.58
C PHE A 39 5.24 -5.12 22.89
N GLN A 40 4.95 -5.74 24.05
CA GLN A 40 5.21 -5.11 25.35
C GLN A 40 6.71 -4.83 25.55
N ARG A 41 7.59 -5.79 25.27
CA ARG A 41 9.05 -5.59 25.39
C ARG A 41 9.57 -4.51 24.43
N MET A 42 8.97 -4.36 23.26
CA MET A 42 9.29 -3.26 22.34
C MET A 42 8.83 -1.91 22.90
N ALA A 43 7.63 -1.85 23.49
CA ALA A 43 7.11 -0.65 24.14
C ALA A 43 8.00 -0.23 25.33
N ASP A 44 8.40 -1.17 26.18
CA ASP A 44 9.30 -0.96 27.31
C ASP A 44 10.69 -0.45 26.86
N ALA A 45 11.11 -0.82 25.65
CA ALA A 45 12.33 -0.31 25.01
C ALA A 45 12.16 1.08 24.37
N GLY A 46 11.03 1.74 24.56
CA GLY A 46 10.75 3.11 24.11
C GLY A 46 10.19 3.22 22.68
N ILE A 47 9.69 2.13 22.11
CA ILE A 47 9.07 2.15 20.78
C ILE A 47 7.58 2.50 20.89
N GLY A 48 7.17 3.68 20.41
CA GLY A 48 5.77 4.12 20.42
C GLY A 48 4.99 3.84 19.13
N ASP A 49 5.68 3.77 17.99
CA ASP A 49 5.08 3.70 16.66
C ASP A 49 5.90 2.85 15.68
N LEU A 50 5.33 2.55 14.52
CA LEU A 50 5.98 1.72 13.50
C LEU A 50 7.19 2.38 12.84
N SER A 51 7.27 3.70 12.81
CA SER A 51 8.45 4.42 12.31
C SER A 51 9.64 4.22 13.24
N ALA A 52 9.44 4.34 14.55
CA ALA A 52 10.42 4.05 15.58
C ALA A 52 10.85 2.58 15.53
N LEU A 53 9.89 1.66 15.41
CA LEU A 53 10.16 0.23 15.30
C LEU A 53 11.03 -0.09 14.08
N LYS A 54 10.64 0.43 12.90
CA LYS A 54 11.39 0.25 11.66
C LYS A 54 12.82 0.78 11.77
N LYS A 55 13.01 1.94 12.41
CA LYS A 55 14.35 2.49 12.67
C LYS A 55 15.17 1.57 13.57
N ALA A 56 14.57 1.00 14.61
CA ALA A 56 15.24 0.10 15.55
C ALA A 56 15.73 -1.21 14.89
N VAL A 57 15.07 -1.68 13.83
CA VAL A 57 15.46 -2.91 13.10
C VAL A 57 16.10 -2.65 11.72
N SER A 58 16.43 -1.38 11.41
CA SER A 58 16.79 -0.95 10.05
C SER A 58 18.08 -1.56 9.48
N SER A 59 19.09 -1.85 10.32
CA SER A 59 20.34 -2.50 9.91
C SER A 59 20.59 -3.80 10.70
N PRO A 60 21.44 -4.72 10.21
CA PRO A 60 21.81 -5.93 10.96
C PRO A 60 22.35 -5.63 12.36
N GLU A 61 23.15 -4.57 12.50
CA GLU A 61 23.71 -4.11 13.78
C GLU A 61 22.63 -3.61 14.73
N LYS A 62 21.73 -2.74 14.25
CA LYS A 62 20.62 -2.20 15.06
C LYS A 62 19.66 -3.31 15.47
N LEU A 63 19.34 -4.22 14.56
CA LEU A 63 18.51 -5.39 14.85
C LEU A 63 19.16 -6.27 15.91
N ALA A 64 20.45 -6.57 15.81
CA ALA A 64 21.16 -7.38 16.80
C ALA A 64 21.19 -6.70 18.18
N LYS A 65 21.44 -5.39 18.22
CA LYS A 65 21.39 -4.60 19.46
C LYS A 65 19.99 -4.61 20.07
N PHE A 66 18.97 -4.39 19.25
CA PHE A 66 17.57 -4.36 19.69
C PHE A 66 17.10 -5.75 20.18
N ALA A 67 17.52 -6.82 19.51
CA ALA A 67 17.27 -8.20 19.94
C ALA A 67 17.88 -8.47 21.34
N ALA A 68 19.12 -8.03 21.56
CA ALA A 68 19.78 -8.17 22.86
C ALA A 68 19.09 -7.35 23.96
N GLN A 69 18.65 -6.13 23.65
CA GLN A 69 17.97 -5.25 24.60
C GLN A 69 16.57 -5.75 24.98
N THR A 70 15.81 -6.28 24.02
CA THR A 70 14.41 -6.68 24.21
C THR A 70 14.24 -8.17 24.51
N HIS A 71 15.32 -8.95 24.43
CA HIS A 71 15.29 -10.41 24.50
C HIS A 71 14.30 -11.05 23.50
N ILE A 72 14.08 -10.40 22.36
CA ILE A 72 13.29 -10.93 21.24
C ILE A 72 14.25 -11.59 20.25
N SER A 73 13.85 -12.73 19.69
CA SER A 73 14.71 -13.46 18.76
C SER A 73 15.04 -12.61 17.52
N LYS A 74 16.26 -12.75 17.01
CA LYS A 74 16.67 -12.09 15.76
C LYS A 74 15.82 -12.53 14.57
N GLU A 75 15.36 -13.79 14.59
CA GLU A 75 14.47 -14.33 13.57
C GLU A 75 13.14 -13.60 13.54
N TYR A 76 12.47 -13.48 14.70
CA TYR A 76 11.22 -12.74 14.83
C TYR A 76 11.37 -11.30 14.33
N LEU A 77 12.40 -10.58 14.79
CA LEU A 77 12.64 -9.19 14.38
C LEU A 77 12.97 -9.04 12.90
N THR A 78 13.61 -10.04 12.29
CA THR A 78 13.90 -10.06 10.84
C THR A 78 12.62 -10.22 10.04
N ILE A 79 11.72 -11.11 10.46
CA ILE A 79 10.43 -11.31 9.81
C ILE A 79 9.54 -10.08 10.01
N LEU A 80 9.54 -9.48 11.21
CA LEU A 80 8.81 -8.25 11.49
C LEU A 80 9.31 -7.09 10.63
N LYS A 81 10.62 -6.92 10.49
CA LYS A 81 11.21 -5.93 9.57
C LYS A 81 10.69 -6.11 8.15
N ARG A 82 10.60 -7.36 7.67
CA ARG A 82 10.09 -7.66 6.32
C ARG A 82 8.61 -7.33 6.19
N GLU A 83 7.81 -7.62 7.23
CA GLU A 83 6.40 -7.26 7.29
C GLU A 83 6.22 -5.73 7.22
N LEU A 84 6.95 -4.97 8.06
CA LEU A 84 6.92 -3.50 8.07
C LEU A 84 7.33 -2.91 6.72
N GLY A 85 8.38 -3.45 6.09
CA GLY A 85 8.80 -3.02 4.75
C GLY A 85 7.75 -3.27 3.68
N SER A 86 6.79 -4.16 3.94
CA SER A 86 5.69 -4.46 3.03
C SER A 86 4.51 -3.49 3.18
N LEU A 87 4.48 -2.66 4.23
CA LEU A 87 3.50 -1.58 4.39
C LEU A 87 3.82 -0.35 3.53
N GLU A 88 5.06 -0.22 3.07
CA GLU A 88 5.52 0.89 2.23
C GLU A 88 5.48 0.51 0.75
N GLN A 89 4.38 0.83 0.07
CA GLN A 89 4.31 0.58 -1.37
C GLN A 89 5.23 1.48 -2.17
N LYS A 90 5.95 0.84 -3.10
CA LYS A 90 6.77 1.54 -4.08
C LYS A 90 5.87 2.16 -5.13
N SER A 91 6.29 3.29 -5.68
CA SER A 91 5.64 3.84 -6.86
C SER A 91 5.94 3.00 -8.09
N VAL A 92 5.00 2.99 -9.02
CA VAL A 92 5.09 2.31 -10.32
C VAL A 92 5.18 3.40 -11.39
N LYS A 93 5.94 3.19 -12.46
CA LYS A 93 5.98 4.19 -13.55
C LYS A 93 4.66 4.15 -14.32
N ILE A 94 4.18 5.31 -14.76
CA ILE A 94 2.95 5.36 -15.56
C ILE A 94 3.12 4.59 -16.88
N SER A 95 4.32 4.60 -17.46
CA SER A 95 4.66 3.83 -18.67
C SER A 95 4.57 2.31 -18.49
N ASP A 96 4.57 1.81 -17.26
CA ASP A 96 4.55 0.37 -16.99
C ASP A 96 3.11 -0.19 -16.96
N PHE A 97 2.10 0.69 -16.95
CA PHE A 97 0.69 0.28 -16.99
C PHE A 97 0.29 -0.19 -18.39
N PRO A 98 -0.13 -1.46 -18.55
CA PRO A 98 -0.58 -1.94 -19.85
C PRO A 98 -1.84 -1.20 -20.31
N GLY A 99 -1.94 -0.96 -21.62
CA GLY A 99 -3.13 -0.40 -22.28
C GLY A 99 -3.29 1.12 -22.19
N LEU A 100 -2.43 1.84 -21.46
CA LEU A 100 -2.40 3.31 -21.53
C LEU A 100 -1.87 3.77 -22.89
N SER A 101 -2.46 4.86 -23.41
CA SER A 101 -2.00 5.44 -24.67
C SER A 101 -0.60 6.07 -24.49
N GLY A 102 0.28 5.87 -25.48
CA GLY A 102 1.62 6.46 -25.46
C GLY A 102 1.58 7.99 -25.39
N GLN A 103 0.54 8.59 -25.99
CA GLN A 103 0.29 10.03 -25.93
C GLN A 103 -0.03 10.49 -24.49
N THR A 104 -0.92 9.80 -23.76
CA THR A 104 -1.20 10.13 -22.36
C THR A 104 0.05 10.02 -21.49
N VAL A 105 0.83 8.93 -21.65
CA VAL A 105 2.08 8.73 -20.91
C VAL A 105 3.08 9.86 -21.18
N GLN A 106 3.22 10.27 -22.45
CA GLN A 106 4.12 11.36 -22.84
C GLN A 106 3.68 12.68 -22.24
N ILE A 107 2.41 13.06 -22.41
CA ILE A 107 1.87 14.33 -21.90
C ILE A 107 2.03 14.42 -20.38
N LEU A 108 1.71 13.37 -19.63
CA LEU A 108 1.90 13.33 -18.18
C LEU A 108 3.38 13.51 -17.81
N SER A 109 4.28 12.83 -18.51
CA SER A 109 5.72 12.92 -18.27
C SER A 109 6.30 14.33 -18.54
N GLU A 110 5.78 15.03 -19.56
CA GLU A 110 6.14 16.43 -19.86
C GLU A 110 5.71 17.39 -18.74
N HIS A 111 4.62 17.06 -18.03
CA HIS A 111 4.16 17.78 -16.85
C HIS A 111 4.78 17.27 -15.54
N GLY A 112 5.83 16.44 -15.61
CA GLY A 112 6.54 15.92 -14.45
C GLY A 112 5.85 14.77 -13.72
N ILE A 113 4.74 14.26 -14.25
CA ILE A 113 3.98 13.14 -13.67
C ILE A 113 4.44 11.84 -14.33
N ARG A 114 5.31 11.10 -13.64
CA ARG A 114 5.97 9.90 -14.20
C ARG A 114 5.65 8.63 -13.46
N THR A 115 5.16 8.73 -12.24
CA THR A 115 4.86 7.60 -11.37
C THR A 115 3.47 7.69 -10.77
N SER A 116 2.93 6.56 -10.31
CA SER A 116 1.66 6.48 -9.59
C SER A 116 1.63 7.37 -8.35
N LYS A 117 2.79 7.64 -7.72
CA LYS A 117 2.91 8.59 -6.61
C LYS A 117 2.75 10.03 -7.05
N ASP A 118 3.27 10.39 -8.22
CA ASP A 118 3.12 11.73 -8.78
C ASP A 118 1.65 11.98 -9.13
N VAL A 119 0.99 10.99 -9.75
CA VAL A 119 -0.46 11.01 -10.02
C VAL A 119 -1.22 11.21 -8.71
N TYR A 120 -1.05 10.34 -7.73
CA TYR A 120 -1.77 10.43 -6.45
C TYR A 120 -1.59 11.82 -5.79
N THR A 121 -0.38 12.35 -5.83
CA THR A 121 -0.06 13.67 -5.25
C THR A 121 -0.73 14.81 -6.03
N ALA A 122 -0.76 14.70 -7.36
CA ALA A 122 -1.39 15.69 -8.23
C ALA A 122 -2.92 15.75 -8.03
N PHE A 123 -3.58 14.60 -7.87
CA PHE A 123 -5.03 14.52 -7.63
C PHE A 123 -5.43 14.92 -6.20
N GLN A 124 -4.49 14.93 -5.25
CA GLN A 124 -4.73 15.47 -3.90
C GLN A 124 -4.70 17.01 -3.85
N ASN A 125 -4.18 17.65 -4.90
CA ASN A 125 -4.07 19.10 -4.99
C ASN A 125 -5.11 19.61 -5.99
N GLU A 126 -6.18 20.24 -5.50
CA GLU A 126 -7.28 20.77 -6.33
C GLU A 126 -6.79 21.68 -7.48
N VAL A 127 -5.70 22.41 -7.27
CA VAL A 127 -5.11 23.26 -8.32
C VAL A 127 -4.48 22.41 -9.41
N THR A 128 -3.68 21.41 -9.03
CA THR A 128 -3.01 20.51 -9.96
C THR A 128 -3.99 19.57 -10.66
N GLU A 129 -5.03 19.10 -9.97
CA GLU A 129 -6.10 18.28 -10.55
C GLU A 129 -6.87 19.06 -11.63
N LYS A 130 -7.26 20.31 -11.35
CA LYS A 130 -7.89 21.18 -12.36
C LYS A 130 -6.96 21.43 -13.54
N SER A 131 -5.69 21.74 -13.26
CA SER A 131 -4.70 21.91 -14.33
C SER A 131 -4.56 20.65 -15.18
N LEU A 132 -4.56 19.45 -14.57
CA LEU A 132 -4.51 18.16 -15.26
C LEU A 132 -5.73 17.91 -16.17
N LEU A 133 -6.93 18.27 -15.68
CA LEU A 133 -8.18 18.18 -16.46
C LEU A 133 -8.23 19.19 -17.61
N GLU A 134 -7.46 20.27 -17.50
CA GLU A 134 -7.31 21.30 -18.54
C GLU A 134 -6.15 21.01 -19.50
N ILE A 135 -5.33 19.97 -19.26
CA ILE A 135 -4.27 19.58 -20.19
C ILE A 135 -4.89 19.14 -21.51
N SER A 136 -4.62 19.90 -22.56
CA SER A 136 -5.06 19.55 -23.91
C SER A 136 -4.47 18.22 -24.34
N GLY A 137 -5.32 17.29 -24.79
CA GLY A 137 -4.88 16.03 -25.42
C GLY A 137 -4.93 14.79 -24.54
N ILE A 138 -5.40 14.89 -23.29
CA ILE A 138 -5.81 13.73 -22.48
C ILE A 138 -7.32 13.82 -22.26
N SER A 139 -8.05 12.75 -22.54
CA SER A 139 -9.49 12.70 -22.23
C SER A 139 -9.73 12.52 -20.73
N ARG A 140 -10.89 12.98 -20.24
CA ARG A 140 -11.30 12.74 -18.84
C ARG A 140 -11.25 11.25 -18.47
N ASN A 141 -11.68 10.37 -19.38
CA ASN A 141 -11.69 8.94 -19.14
C ASN A 141 -10.27 8.35 -18.98
N GLU A 142 -9.32 8.79 -19.81
CA GLU A 142 -7.91 8.35 -19.68
C GLU A 142 -7.30 8.85 -18.37
N LEU A 143 -7.62 10.08 -17.96
CA LEU A 143 -7.14 10.64 -16.71
C LEU A 143 -7.74 9.91 -15.49
N GLU A 144 -9.05 9.59 -15.54
CA GLU A 144 -9.71 8.75 -14.54
C GLU A 144 -9.11 7.34 -14.47
N GLU A 145 -8.82 6.73 -15.62
CA GLU A 145 -8.15 5.43 -15.70
C GLU A 145 -6.77 5.46 -15.04
N VAL A 146 -5.94 6.45 -15.36
CA VAL A 146 -4.62 6.64 -14.73
C VAL A 146 -4.75 6.81 -13.21
N GLY A 147 -5.77 7.55 -12.75
CA GLY A 147 -6.09 7.70 -11.33
C GLY A 147 -6.43 6.36 -10.67
N CYS A 148 -7.33 5.59 -11.29
CA CYS A 148 -7.74 4.27 -10.79
C CYS A 148 -6.56 3.31 -10.69
N LEU A 149 -5.77 3.18 -11.76
CA LEU A 149 -4.59 2.32 -11.80
C LEU A 149 -3.56 2.73 -10.74
N SER A 150 -3.37 4.04 -10.55
CA SER A 150 -2.44 4.57 -9.54
C SER A 150 -2.90 4.32 -8.11
N ASP A 151 -4.21 4.32 -7.84
CA ASP A 151 -4.75 3.96 -6.53
C ASP A 151 -4.63 2.46 -6.25
N LEU A 152 -4.93 1.61 -7.23
CA LEU A 152 -4.87 0.14 -7.10
C LEU A 152 -3.46 -0.38 -6.79
N VAL A 153 -2.40 0.18 -7.39
CA VAL A 153 -1.01 -0.23 -7.12
C VAL A 153 -0.50 0.16 -5.72
N ARG A 154 -1.29 0.91 -4.94
CA ARG A 154 -1.00 1.15 -3.52
C ARG A 154 -1.31 -0.07 -2.67
N ILE A 155 -1.98 -1.08 -3.20
CA ILE A 155 -2.26 -2.33 -2.50
C ILE A 155 -1.05 -3.26 -2.63
N ASN A 156 -0.56 -3.79 -1.51
CA ASN A 156 0.54 -4.75 -1.54
C ASN A 156 0.18 -5.98 -2.36
N GLY A 157 1.13 -6.45 -3.18
CA GLY A 157 0.94 -7.56 -4.11
C GLY A 157 0.33 -7.14 -5.44
N VAL A 158 -0.03 -5.86 -5.62
CA VAL A 158 -0.59 -5.34 -6.87
C VAL A 158 0.45 -4.54 -7.64
N GLY A 159 0.97 -5.13 -8.72
CA GLY A 159 1.80 -4.43 -9.71
C GLY A 159 0.97 -3.86 -10.86
N ALA A 160 1.62 -3.19 -11.82
CA ALA A 160 0.98 -2.52 -12.96
C ALA A 160 0.01 -3.42 -13.74
N ALA A 161 0.44 -4.65 -14.07
CA ALA A 161 -0.36 -5.61 -14.81
C ALA A 161 -1.57 -6.13 -14.00
N ALA A 162 -1.39 -6.35 -12.70
CA ALA A 162 -2.49 -6.75 -11.82
C ALA A 162 -3.51 -5.62 -11.63
N ALA A 163 -3.05 -4.38 -11.47
CA ALA A 163 -3.92 -3.21 -11.41
C ALA A 163 -4.73 -3.05 -12.70
N ARG A 164 -4.11 -3.26 -13.87
CA ARG A 164 -4.83 -3.26 -15.16
C ARG A 164 -5.92 -4.33 -15.21
N ALA A 165 -5.60 -5.56 -14.82
CA ALA A 165 -6.59 -6.63 -14.78
C ALA A 165 -7.75 -6.33 -13.80
N MET A 166 -7.47 -5.71 -12.65
CA MET A 166 -8.48 -5.26 -11.69
C MET A 166 -9.37 -4.16 -12.25
N PHE A 167 -8.79 -3.18 -12.93
CA PHE A 167 -9.52 -2.11 -13.59
C PHE A 167 -10.49 -2.65 -14.66
N GLU A 168 -10.02 -3.56 -15.52
CA GLU A 168 -10.86 -4.19 -16.54
C GLU A 168 -11.93 -5.13 -15.94
N ALA A 169 -11.67 -5.70 -14.77
CA ALA A 169 -12.66 -6.45 -13.99
C ALA A 169 -13.70 -5.55 -13.29
N GLY A 170 -13.55 -4.22 -13.37
CA GLY A 170 -14.49 -3.23 -12.85
C GLY A 170 -14.12 -2.64 -11.48
N TYR A 171 -12.95 -2.95 -10.94
CA TYR A 171 -12.47 -2.40 -9.68
C TYR A 171 -11.69 -1.10 -9.93
N LYS A 172 -12.08 0.01 -9.30
CA LYS A 172 -11.53 1.33 -9.61
C LYS A 172 -10.66 1.91 -8.51
N ASN A 173 -10.81 1.44 -7.28
CA ASN A 173 -10.12 2.01 -6.12
C ASN A 173 -9.93 0.98 -5.00
N ILE A 174 -9.19 1.38 -3.96
CA ILE A 174 -8.94 0.55 -2.77
C ILE A 174 -10.23 0.09 -2.09
N THR A 175 -11.28 0.92 -2.05
CA THR A 175 -12.54 0.58 -1.38
C THR A 175 -13.30 -0.53 -2.10
N ASP A 176 -13.27 -0.55 -3.43
CA ASP A 176 -13.89 -1.62 -4.22
C ASP A 176 -13.22 -2.97 -3.91
N ILE A 177 -11.88 -2.99 -3.84
CA ILE A 177 -11.12 -4.20 -3.49
C ILE A 177 -11.35 -4.60 -2.03
N ALA A 178 -11.32 -3.65 -1.10
CA ALA A 178 -11.54 -3.89 0.33
C ALA A 178 -12.94 -4.44 0.66
N SER A 179 -13.89 -4.31 -0.27
CA SER A 179 -15.26 -4.80 -0.13
C SER A 179 -15.54 -6.06 -0.95
N ALA A 180 -14.53 -6.58 -1.66
CA ALA A 180 -14.66 -7.73 -2.53
C ALA A 180 -14.71 -9.06 -1.75
N ASP A 181 -15.29 -10.08 -2.37
CA ASP A 181 -15.10 -11.48 -1.95
C ASP A 181 -13.92 -12.09 -2.71
N ALA A 182 -13.06 -12.82 -2.01
CA ALA A 182 -11.84 -13.41 -2.58
C ALA A 182 -12.13 -14.41 -3.73
N GLY A 183 -13.24 -15.15 -3.66
CA GLY A 183 -13.65 -16.08 -4.72
C GLY A 183 -14.15 -15.34 -5.97
N LYS A 184 -14.99 -14.32 -5.78
CA LYS A 184 -15.47 -13.46 -6.86
C LYS A 184 -14.34 -12.70 -7.54
N LEU A 185 -13.46 -12.06 -6.76
CA LEU A 185 -12.30 -11.35 -7.26
C LEU A 185 -11.42 -12.27 -8.10
N LEU A 186 -11.11 -13.48 -7.60
CA LEU A 186 -10.35 -14.47 -8.36
C LEU A 186 -11.02 -14.82 -9.68
N GLY A 187 -12.34 -15.07 -9.68
CA GLY A 187 -13.10 -15.42 -10.87
C GLY A 187 -13.09 -14.30 -11.92
N GLN A 188 -13.31 -13.05 -11.49
CA GLN A 188 -13.32 -11.89 -12.37
C GLN A 188 -11.94 -11.60 -12.97
N LEU A 189 -10.87 -11.65 -12.16
CA LEU A 189 -9.51 -11.48 -12.65
C LEU A 189 -9.07 -12.61 -13.58
N SER A 190 -9.48 -13.85 -13.30
CA SER A 190 -9.20 -14.99 -14.17
C SER A 190 -9.91 -14.89 -15.51
N ALA A 191 -11.12 -14.34 -15.54
CA ALA A 191 -11.86 -14.09 -16.78
C ALA A 191 -11.18 -13.02 -17.64
N VAL A 192 -10.73 -11.92 -17.03
CA VAL A 192 -9.98 -10.86 -17.72
C VAL A 192 -8.61 -11.36 -18.20
N ASN A 193 -7.96 -12.23 -17.44
CA ASN A 193 -6.64 -12.78 -17.76
C ASN A 193 -6.70 -14.19 -18.41
N ALA A 194 -7.81 -14.56 -19.06
CA ALA A 194 -8.03 -15.92 -19.57
C ALA A 194 -6.92 -16.38 -20.54
N ASP A 195 -6.38 -15.47 -21.34
CA ASP A 195 -5.29 -15.74 -22.30
C ASP A 195 -3.88 -15.51 -21.72
N GLY A 196 -3.77 -15.26 -20.40
CA GLY A 196 -2.50 -14.88 -19.77
C GLY A 196 -1.97 -13.51 -20.22
N ARG A 197 -2.86 -12.62 -20.67
CA ARG A 197 -2.54 -11.31 -21.25
C ARG A 197 -1.73 -10.40 -20.33
N TYR A 198 -1.94 -10.49 -19.02
CA TYR A 198 -1.31 -9.62 -18.02
C TYR A 198 -0.27 -10.36 -17.18
N TYR A 199 -0.52 -11.62 -16.84
CA TYR A 199 0.40 -12.43 -16.07
C TYR A 199 0.17 -13.93 -16.32
N HIS A 200 1.24 -14.71 -16.16
CA HIS A 200 1.20 -16.18 -16.29
C HIS A 200 1.12 -16.91 -14.93
N ALA A 201 1.21 -16.16 -13.82
CA ALA A 201 1.13 -16.75 -12.49
C ALA A 201 -0.27 -17.30 -12.22
N LYS A 202 -0.35 -18.50 -11.65
CA LYS A 202 -1.61 -19.10 -11.21
C LYS A 202 -1.99 -18.52 -9.84
N LEU A 203 -2.91 -17.57 -9.85
CA LEU A 203 -3.44 -16.97 -8.63
C LEU A 203 -4.41 -17.93 -7.92
N GLY A 204 -4.35 -17.94 -6.60
CA GLY A 204 -5.27 -18.68 -5.74
C GLY A 204 -6.12 -17.74 -4.87
N LYS A 205 -7.13 -18.31 -4.22
CA LYS A 205 -8.01 -17.57 -3.29
C LYS A 205 -7.24 -16.89 -2.16
N LYS A 206 -6.13 -17.48 -1.71
CA LYS A 206 -5.27 -16.91 -0.67
C LYS A 206 -4.55 -15.65 -1.12
N ASP A 207 -4.13 -15.57 -2.38
CA ASP A 207 -3.51 -14.37 -2.94
C ASP A 207 -4.53 -13.23 -3.01
N MET A 208 -5.77 -13.53 -3.40
CA MET A 208 -6.86 -12.56 -3.41
C MET A 208 -7.22 -12.09 -2.00
N GLN A 209 -7.28 -13.00 -1.03
CA GLN A 209 -7.52 -12.63 0.36
C GLN A 209 -6.40 -11.70 0.87
N PHE A 210 -5.14 -11.99 0.55
CA PHE A 210 -4.02 -11.11 0.94
C PHE A 210 -4.17 -9.68 0.38
N VAL A 211 -4.54 -9.56 -0.90
CA VAL A 211 -4.81 -8.26 -1.55
C VAL A 211 -5.98 -7.54 -0.86
N ILE A 212 -7.07 -8.25 -0.57
CA ILE A 212 -8.26 -7.68 0.11
C ILE A 212 -7.90 -7.23 1.53
N ASP A 213 -7.20 -8.04 2.32
CA ASP A 213 -6.81 -7.72 3.69
C ASP A 213 -5.93 -6.46 3.72
N PHE A 214 -5.03 -6.30 2.75
CA PHE A 214 -4.21 -5.09 2.64
C PHE A 214 -5.03 -3.87 2.21
N ALA A 215 -6.00 -4.04 1.30
CA ALA A 215 -6.90 -2.97 0.90
C ALA A 215 -7.78 -2.50 2.07
N VAL A 216 -8.29 -3.43 2.90
CA VAL A 216 -9.02 -3.12 4.14
C VAL A 216 -8.13 -2.32 5.09
N LEU A 217 -6.88 -2.75 5.29
CA LEU A 217 -5.92 -2.02 6.12
C LEU A 217 -5.72 -0.58 5.63
N LEU A 218 -5.47 -0.39 4.33
CA LEU A 218 -5.31 0.95 3.74
C LEU A 218 -6.55 1.81 3.97
N ARG A 219 -7.72 1.30 3.62
CA ARG A 219 -8.99 2.01 3.76
C ARG A 219 -9.26 2.43 5.20
N ASP A 220 -9.00 1.54 6.16
CA ASP A 220 -9.27 1.80 7.57
C ASP A 220 -8.26 2.79 8.15
N LEU A 221 -7.00 2.76 7.70
CA LEU A 221 -6.00 3.77 8.05
C LEU A 221 -6.32 5.14 7.44
N GLU A 222 -6.86 5.19 6.21
CA GLU A 222 -7.31 6.43 5.58
C GLU A 222 -8.54 7.03 6.27
N LYS A 223 -9.42 6.21 6.84
CA LYS A 223 -10.62 6.67 7.58
C LYS A 223 -10.35 7.17 8.99
N ASN A 224 -9.33 6.64 9.67
CA ASN A 224 -9.03 6.93 11.08
C ASN A 224 -8.08 8.14 11.27
N ASP A 225 -8.07 9.09 10.34
CA ASP A 225 -7.25 10.30 10.42
C ASP A 225 -7.57 11.11 11.70
N PRO A 226 -6.62 11.34 12.62
CA PRO A 226 -6.80 12.36 13.64
C PRO A 226 -6.83 13.74 12.96
N PRO A 227 -7.69 14.68 13.40
CA PRO A 227 -7.83 15.98 12.75
C PRO A 227 -6.49 16.71 12.69
N ASN A 228 -5.96 16.83 11.46
CA ASN A 228 -4.88 17.69 11.00
C ASN A 228 -4.37 18.71 12.04
N LEU A 229 -3.39 18.30 12.86
CA LEU A 229 -2.78 19.13 13.91
C LEU A 229 -1.92 20.29 13.38
N ASN A 230 -1.88 20.53 12.06
CA ASN A 230 -1.10 21.61 11.45
C ASN A 230 -1.92 22.76 10.84
N LYS A 231 -3.23 22.85 11.07
CA LYS A 231 -4.03 24.05 10.68
C LYS A 231 -4.16 25.13 11.77
N LYS A 232 -3.33 25.12 12.83
CA LYS A 232 -3.31 26.14 13.89
C LYS A 232 -1.97 26.88 14.05
N LYS A 233 -1.27 27.20 12.97
CA LYS A 233 -0.23 28.25 12.99
C LYS A 233 -0.17 28.98 11.65
N LEU A 234 -1.14 29.84 11.39
CA LEU A 234 -1.07 31.01 10.49
C LEU A 234 -2.40 31.77 10.60
N LYS A 235 -2.67 32.27 11.81
CA LYS A 235 -3.50 33.44 12.04
C LYS A 235 -2.90 34.18 13.23
N LYS A 236 -1.90 34.99 12.93
CA LYS A 236 -1.61 36.26 13.60
C LYS A 236 -1.04 37.19 12.54
#